data_AF-A0A1F9R6B3-F1
#
_entry.id   AF-A0A1F9R6B3-F1
#
_cell.length_a   1.000
_cell.length_b   1.000
_cell.length_c   1.000
_cell.angle_alpha   90.00
_cell.angle_beta   90.00
_cell.angle_gamma   90.00
#
_symmetry.space_group_name_H-M   'P 1'
#
loop_
_entity.id
_entity.type
_entity.pdbx_description
1 polymer ?
#
loop_
_entity_poly.entity_id
_entity_poly.type
_entity_poly.pdbx_seq_one_letter_code
_entity_poly.pdbx_strand_id
1 'polypeptide(L)'
;MTKSEKATYWEATAVMATFLAFALWAVNWGLAGLIHGRRTQIVPDLKGRSIAAVLDILAPLNLGLRKNGVEFDAAVPISSVVRQEPPPGAVVREGKTIRVIISQGGQTVLAPSLTGLPQRNAEMMLRQSQLVLGEVSEAYSLKFEKGMVLSQDPKAETSVERDAMINLVVSGGAPPADVALMPDFQRKTLDEVQSWAAGAGVKLEVKSDPSSLFPNGTVMTQFPSPDAVLSGDARAVVSVSGRKGSAPSATASKIFRYELSQGGSDSQVRILISDKYGERELFNGLRKPGSKIEVPVQSAGGARVKIYLNGILVEERDL
;
A
#
# COMPACT_ATOMS: atom_id res chain seq x y z
N MET A 1 -28.85 73.94 65.88
CA MET A 1 -27.95 72.87 66.37
C MET A 1 -27.03 73.41 67.44
N THR A 2 -27.24 72.99 68.68
CA THR A 2 -26.43 73.38 69.85
C THR A 2 -25.06 72.72 69.78
N LYS A 3 -24.07 73.27 70.49
CA LYS A 3 -22.67 72.78 70.47
C LYS A 3 -22.53 71.30 70.87
N SER A 4 -23.49 70.77 71.65
CA SER A 4 -23.56 69.36 72.07
C SER A 4 -24.12 68.42 71.00
N GLU A 5 -24.99 68.90 70.11
CA GLU A 5 -25.52 68.09 68.99
C GLU A 5 -24.43 67.84 67.94
N LYS A 6 -23.61 68.83 67.62
CA LYS A 6 -22.50 68.65 66.65
C LYS A 6 -21.44 67.65 67.12
N ALA A 7 -21.19 67.58 68.43
CA ALA A 7 -20.26 66.62 69.02
C ALA A 7 -20.76 65.18 68.88
N THR A 8 -22.05 64.96 69.15
CA THR A 8 -22.69 63.64 69.03
C THR A 8 -22.78 63.14 67.58
N TYR A 9 -22.96 64.03 66.59
CA TYR A 9 -22.89 63.66 65.17
C TYR A 9 -21.49 63.20 64.75
N TRP A 10 -20.42 63.88 65.19
CA TRP A 10 -19.06 63.46 64.88
C TRP A 10 -18.65 62.16 65.56
N GLU A 11 -19.07 61.95 66.80
CA GLU A 11 -18.88 60.67 67.50
C GLU A 11 -19.60 59.52 66.76
N ALA A 12 -20.85 59.71 66.34
CA ALA A 12 -21.61 58.70 65.60
C ALA A 12 -20.98 58.34 64.25
N THR A 13 -20.50 59.34 63.50
CA THR A 13 -19.81 59.08 62.22
C THR A 13 -18.46 58.39 62.39
N ALA A 14 -17.72 58.71 63.46
CA ALA A 14 -16.44 58.07 63.76
C ALA A 14 -16.66 56.58 64.12
N VAL A 15 -17.65 56.28 64.95
CA VAL A 15 -18.02 54.90 65.29
C VAL A 15 -18.45 54.13 64.03
N MET A 16 -19.28 54.72 63.17
CA MET A 16 -19.70 54.09 61.92
C MET A 16 -18.54 53.86 60.94
N ALA A 17 -17.61 54.82 60.83
CA ALA A 17 -16.41 54.68 60.00
C ALA A 17 -15.48 53.57 60.51
N THR A 18 -15.27 53.47 61.83
CA THR A 18 -14.48 52.38 62.42
C THR A 18 -15.13 51.01 62.22
N PHE A 19 -16.45 50.92 62.35
CA PHE A 19 -17.19 49.68 62.09
C PHE A 19 -17.10 49.26 60.62
N LEU A 20 -17.24 50.21 59.69
CA LEU A 20 -17.04 49.95 58.25
C LEU A 20 -15.61 49.52 57.93
N ALA A 21 -14.61 50.17 58.53
CA ALA A 21 -13.21 49.80 58.36
C ALA A 21 -12.93 48.38 58.89
N PHE A 22 -13.49 48.03 60.06
CA PHE A 22 -13.38 46.69 60.62
C PHE A 22 -14.12 45.64 59.79
N ALA A 23 -15.33 45.96 59.31
CA ALA A 23 -16.09 45.08 58.42
C ALA A 23 -15.35 44.83 57.11
N LEU A 24 -14.76 45.87 56.50
CA LEU A 24 -13.92 45.74 55.32
C LEU A 24 -12.66 44.91 55.61
N TRP A 25 -12.02 45.12 56.76
CA TRP A 25 -10.88 44.33 57.20
C TRP A 25 -11.25 42.86 57.41
N ALA A 26 -12.35 42.56 58.09
CA ALA A 26 -12.84 41.21 58.36
C ALA A 26 -13.28 40.48 57.09
N VAL A 27 -13.95 41.18 56.16
CA VAL A 27 -14.31 40.64 54.84
C VAL A 27 -13.04 40.34 54.04
N ASN A 28 -12.07 41.26 54.02
CA ASN A 28 -10.80 41.04 53.31
C ASN A 28 -9.99 39.90 53.94
N TRP A 29 -9.96 39.79 55.27
CA TRP A 29 -9.28 38.71 55.99
C TRP A 29 -9.97 37.35 55.80
N GLY A 30 -11.30 37.31 55.85
CA GLY A 30 -12.10 36.11 55.56
C GLY A 30 -11.97 35.64 54.11
N LEU A 31 -11.99 36.58 53.14
CA LEU A 31 -11.71 36.29 51.74
C LEU A 31 -10.27 35.78 51.53
N ALA A 32 -9.28 36.36 52.22
CA ALA A 32 -7.91 35.86 52.17
C ALA A 32 -7.84 34.41 52.68
N GLY A 33 -8.49 34.06 53.80
CA GLY A 33 -8.56 32.68 54.30
C GLY A 33 -9.23 31.70 53.32
N LEU A 34 -10.32 32.11 52.67
CA LEU A 34 -11.04 31.29 51.68
C LEU A 34 -10.22 31.07 50.39
N ILE A 35 -9.42 32.04 49.96
CA ILE A 35 -8.63 31.97 48.73
C ILE A 35 -7.29 31.25 48.93
N HIS A 36 -6.69 31.33 50.13
CA HIS A 36 -5.36 30.76 50.42
C HIS A 36 -5.39 29.32 50.97
N GLY A 37 -6.55 28.72 51.18
CA GLY A 37 -6.70 27.40 51.83
C GLY A 37 -6.43 26.15 50.96
N ARG A 38 -6.05 26.28 49.68
CA ARG A 38 -5.82 25.10 48.82
C ARG A 38 -4.41 24.55 49.01
N ARG A 39 -4.31 23.24 49.27
CA ARG A 39 -3.05 22.51 49.38
C ARG A 39 -2.27 22.62 48.06
N THR A 40 -0.94 22.60 48.19
CA THR A 40 -0.03 22.64 47.06
C THR A 40 0.50 21.24 46.77
N GLN A 41 0.83 20.98 45.51
CA GLN A 41 1.35 19.72 45.00
C GLN A 41 2.57 19.98 44.13
N ILE A 42 3.51 19.04 44.14
CA ILE A 42 4.69 19.07 43.29
C ILE A 42 4.34 18.38 41.98
N VAL A 43 4.62 19.04 40.86
CA VAL A 43 4.38 18.47 39.54
C VAL A 43 5.38 17.33 39.28
N PRO A 44 4.91 16.10 39.03
CA PRO A 44 5.79 14.97 38.71
C PRO A 44 6.34 15.08 37.29
N ASP A 45 7.41 14.31 37.00
CA ASP A 45 7.91 14.15 35.64
C ASP A 45 7.09 13.11 34.87
N LEU A 46 6.43 13.59 33.82
CA LEU A 46 5.56 12.83 32.95
C LEU A 46 6.25 12.50 31.62
N LYS A 47 7.46 13.03 31.34
CA LYS A 47 8.14 12.84 30.06
C LYS A 47 8.37 11.36 29.78
N GLY A 48 8.06 10.93 28.56
CA GLY A 48 8.19 9.54 28.12
C GLY A 48 7.16 8.56 28.70
N ARG A 49 6.26 9.01 29.60
CA ARG A 49 5.19 8.16 30.14
C ARG A 49 4.01 8.11 29.16
N SER A 50 3.32 6.97 29.14
CA SER A 50 2.06 6.82 28.40
C SER A 50 0.94 7.61 29.07
N ILE A 51 -0.08 8.01 28.31
CA ILE A 51 -1.22 8.77 28.84
C ILE A 51 -1.89 8.04 30.00
N ALA A 52 -2.00 6.70 29.94
CA ALA A 52 -2.56 5.89 31.01
C ALA A 52 -1.74 6.03 32.31
N ALA A 53 -0.42 5.84 32.23
CA ALA A 53 0.46 5.99 33.38
C ALA A 53 0.46 7.42 33.95
N VAL A 54 0.32 8.44 33.08
CA VAL A 54 0.20 9.83 33.50
C VAL A 54 -1.07 10.07 34.31
N LEU A 55 -2.20 9.49 33.90
CA LEU A 55 -3.46 9.60 34.65
C LEU A 55 -3.33 8.96 36.04
N ASP A 56 -2.70 7.79 36.13
CA ASP A 56 -2.48 7.10 37.40
C ASP A 56 -1.58 7.91 38.36
N ILE A 57 -0.60 8.64 37.81
CA ILE A 57 0.30 9.52 38.57
C ILE A 57 -0.41 10.80 39.04
N LEU A 58 -1.24 11.41 38.19
CA LEU A 58 -1.88 12.70 38.47
C LEU A 58 -3.15 12.59 39.33
N ALA A 59 -3.87 11.47 39.24
CA ALA A 59 -5.10 11.23 40.01
C ALA A 59 -4.94 11.36 41.53
N PRO A 60 -3.95 10.72 42.21
CA PRO A 60 -3.78 10.87 43.66
C PRO A 60 -3.34 12.28 44.08
N LEU A 61 -2.77 13.06 43.16
CA LEU A 61 -2.36 14.46 43.39
C LEU A 61 -3.50 15.46 43.12
N ASN A 62 -4.68 14.99 42.70
CA ASN A 62 -5.80 15.81 42.29
C ASN A 62 -5.40 16.87 41.24
N LEU A 63 -4.51 16.50 40.32
CA LEU A 63 -4.05 17.34 39.21
C LEU A 63 -4.81 16.94 37.93
N GLY A 64 -5.20 17.94 37.14
CA GLY A 64 -5.87 17.70 35.86
C GLY A 64 -4.86 17.43 34.74
N LEU A 65 -5.28 16.71 33.72
CA LEU A 65 -4.50 16.52 32.49
C LEU A 65 -5.21 17.18 31.30
N ARG A 66 -4.48 17.92 30.47
CA ARG A 66 -4.99 18.46 29.20
C ARG A 66 -3.98 18.25 28.08
N LYS A 67 -4.41 17.58 27.02
CA LYS A 67 -3.66 17.52 25.75
C LYS A 67 -3.69 18.91 25.11
N ASN A 68 -2.51 19.49 24.89
CA ASN A 68 -2.35 20.83 24.31
C ASN A 68 -1.80 20.81 22.89
N GLY A 69 -1.31 19.67 22.42
CA GLY A 69 -0.77 19.52 21.06
C GLY A 69 -0.18 18.15 20.82
N VAL A 70 0.39 17.99 19.63
CA VAL A 70 1.17 16.83 19.22
C VAL A 70 2.48 17.28 18.58
N GLU A 71 3.53 16.49 18.75
CA GLU A 71 4.86 16.75 18.20
C GLU A 71 5.45 15.44 17.66
N PHE A 72 6.26 15.52 16.60
CA PHE A 72 6.99 14.35 16.10
C PHE A 72 8.33 14.29 16.82
N ASP A 73 8.58 13.18 17.51
CA ASP A 73 9.82 12.91 18.22
C ASP A 73 10.13 11.42 18.08
N ALA A 74 11.22 11.08 17.38
CA ALA A 74 11.63 9.70 17.16
C ALA A 74 12.15 9.02 18.44
N ALA A 75 12.62 9.78 19.43
CA ALA A 75 13.12 9.24 20.69
C ALA A 75 11.99 8.94 21.69
N VAL A 76 10.80 9.51 21.48
CA VAL A 76 9.65 9.35 22.38
C VAL A 76 8.58 8.47 21.68
N PRO A 77 8.20 7.32 22.26
CA PRO A 77 7.21 6.44 21.65
C PRO A 77 5.88 7.15 21.38
N ILE A 78 5.18 6.72 20.32
CA ILE A 78 3.86 7.24 19.99
C ILE A 78 2.93 7.18 21.21
N SER A 79 2.08 8.19 21.37
CA SER A 79 1.15 8.35 22.50
C SER A 79 1.80 8.58 23.88
N SER A 80 3.10 8.90 23.93
CA SER A 80 3.79 9.28 25.16
C SER A 80 4.01 10.79 25.25
N VAL A 81 4.23 11.31 26.46
CA VAL A 81 4.42 12.76 26.69
C VAL A 81 5.82 13.20 26.24
N VAL A 82 5.89 14.17 25.33
CA VAL A 82 7.15 14.79 24.86
C VAL A 82 7.52 15.97 25.76
N ARG A 83 6.54 16.83 26.04
CA ARG A 83 6.68 18.04 26.86
C ARG A 83 5.49 18.17 27.79
N GLN A 84 5.74 18.75 28.95
CA GLN A 84 4.71 19.12 29.92
C GLN A 84 4.88 20.56 30.36
N GLU A 85 3.77 21.17 30.78
CA GLU A 85 3.75 22.46 31.43
C GLU A 85 2.68 22.48 32.53
N PRO A 86 2.99 22.87 33.77
CA PRO A 86 4.29 23.34 34.29
C PRO A 86 5.43 22.28 34.28
N PRO A 87 6.71 22.70 34.35
CA PRO A 87 7.84 21.77 34.34
C PRO A 87 7.85 20.86 35.59
N PRO A 88 8.51 19.70 35.52
CA PRO A 88 8.67 18.82 36.69
C PRO A 88 9.32 19.57 37.87
N GLY A 89 8.86 19.27 39.07
CA GLY A 89 9.29 19.92 40.31
C GLY A 89 8.60 21.27 40.61
N ALA A 90 7.80 21.81 39.68
CA ALA A 90 7.04 23.02 39.94
C ALA A 90 6.01 22.81 41.06
N VAL A 91 5.84 23.80 41.93
CA VAL A 91 4.81 23.77 42.98
C VAL A 91 3.54 24.41 42.42
N VAL A 92 2.46 23.62 42.35
CA VAL A 92 1.16 24.05 41.85
C VAL A 92 0.08 23.87 42.90
N ARG A 93 -1.07 24.51 42.72
CA ARG A 93 -2.23 24.27 43.57
C ARG A 93 -2.94 23.00 43.12
N GLU A 94 -3.58 22.30 44.05
CA GLU A 94 -4.51 21.21 43.72
C GLU A 94 -5.58 21.67 42.72
N GLY A 95 -5.97 20.77 41.82
CA GLY A 95 -6.87 21.04 40.71
C GLY A 95 -6.22 21.77 39.53
N LYS A 96 -4.92 22.09 39.59
CA LYS A 96 -4.21 22.67 38.44
C LYS A 96 -4.17 21.66 37.30
N THR A 97 -4.45 22.13 36.08
CA THR A 97 -4.31 21.33 34.86
C THR A 97 -2.88 21.38 34.36
N ILE A 98 -2.26 20.21 34.19
CA ILE A 98 -1.00 20.00 33.50
C ILE A 98 -1.28 19.85 32.02
N ARG A 99 -0.67 20.72 31.21
CA ARG A 99 -0.73 20.68 29.76
C ARG A 99 0.37 19.77 29.25
N VAL A 100 0.04 18.84 28.36
CA VAL A 100 1.01 17.92 27.75
C VAL A 100 0.97 17.98 26.23
N ILE A 101 2.14 17.84 25.62
CA ILE A 101 2.32 17.61 24.18
C ILE A 101 2.66 16.14 24.00
N ILE A 102 1.96 15.48 23.07
CA ILE A 102 2.02 14.03 22.90
C ILE A 102 2.81 13.69 21.64
N SER A 103 3.66 12.67 21.72
CA SER A 103 4.46 12.19 20.60
C SER A 103 3.58 11.50 19.55
N GLN A 104 3.82 11.81 18.28
CA GLN A 104 3.35 11.06 17.12
C GLN A 104 4.39 10.02 16.64
N GLY A 105 5.50 9.86 17.36
CA GLY A 105 6.67 9.09 16.92
C GLY A 105 7.54 9.88 15.94
N GLY A 106 8.42 9.17 15.24
CA GLY A 106 9.21 9.74 14.14
C GLY A 106 8.34 10.22 12.98
N GLN A 107 8.87 11.15 12.18
CA GLN A 107 8.19 11.52 10.92
C GLN A 107 8.29 10.34 9.97
N THR A 108 7.16 9.86 9.46
CA THR A 108 7.11 8.76 8.50
C THR A 108 6.85 9.26 7.08
N VAL A 109 7.36 8.52 6.11
CA VAL A 109 7.17 8.72 4.68
C VAL A 109 6.83 7.38 4.02
N LEU A 110 6.18 7.41 2.86
CA LEU A 110 5.91 6.20 2.10
C LEU A 110 7.11 5.84 1.22
N ALA A 111 7.53 4.58 1.26
CA ALA A 111 8.57 4.07 0.39
C ALA A 111 8.10 4.12 -1.07
N PRO A 112 8.83 4.80 -1.97
CA PRO A 112 8.46 4.87 -3.39
C PRO A 112 8.60 3.50 -4.08
N SER A 113 7.96 3.34 -5.24
CA SER A 113 8.17 2.19 -6.11
C SER A 113 9.41 2.37 -6.98
N LEU A 114 10.43 1.54 -6.73
CA LEU A 114 11.74 1.58 -7.35
C LEU A 114 11.98 0.42 -8.33
N THR A 115 11.17 -0.63 -8.24
CA THR A 115 11.29 -1.82 -9.09
C THR A 115 11.16 -1.45 -10.58
N GLY A 116 12.08 -1.94 -11.39
CA GLY A 116 12.15 -1.66 -12.82
C GLY A 116 12.76 -0.30 -13.18
N LEU A 117 13.27 0.47 -12.21
CA LEU A 117 14.05 1.67 -12.49
C LEU A 117 15.56 1.34 -12.56
N PRO A 118 16.36 2.11 -13.32
CA PRO A 118 17.82 2.07 -13.19
C PRO A 118 18.25 2.45 -11.77
N GLN A 119 19.29 1.79 -11.23
CA GLN A 119 19.78 2.04 -9.88
C GLN A 119 20.01 3.53 -9.58
N ARG A 120 20.61 4.27 -10.53
CA ARG A 120 20.85 5.71 -10.39
C ARG A 120 19.56 6.52 -10.24
N ASN A 121 18.50 6.15 -10.96
CA ASN A 121 17.21 6.82 -10.84
C ASN A 121 16.52 6.47 -9.53
N ALA A 122 16.64 5.21 -9.08
CA ALA A 122 16.13 4.78 -7.79
C ALA A 122 16.79 5.56 -6.64
N GLU A 123 18.11 5.75 -6.68
CA GLU A 123 18.85 6.55 -5.68
C GLU A 123 18.37 8.01 -5.64
N MET A 124 18.15 8.64 -6.79
CA MET A 124 17.61 10.01 -6.85
C MET A 124 16.19 10.09 -6.26
N MET A 125 15.35 9.11 -6.55
CA MET A 125 13.97 9.05 -6.04
C MET A 125 13.96 8.86 -4.52
N LEU A 126 14.83 8.00 -3.97
CA LEU A 126 15.01 7.83 -2.53
C LEU A 126 15.36 9.15 -1.84
N ARG A 127 16.34 9.89 -2.37
CA ARG A 127 16.75 11.19 -1.82
C ARG A 127 15.60 12.21 -1.85
N GLN A 128 14.82 12.25 -2.94
CA GLN A 128 13.65 13.12 -3.05
C GLN A 128 12.57 12.77 -2.02
N SER A 129 12.41 11.49 -1.72
CA SER A 129 11.49 10.97 -0.71
C SER A 129 12.04 11.03 0.73
N GLN A 130 13.20 11.66 0.96
CA GLN A 130 13.84 11.74 2.29
C GLN A 130 14.15 10.36 2.88
N LEU A 131 14.61 9.45 2.01
CA LEU A 131 15.03 8.09 2.32
C LEU A 131 16.48 7.89 1.88
N VAL A 132 17.13 6.90 2.50
CA VAL A 132 18.55 6.61 2.28
C VAL A 132 18.68 5.28 1.53
N LEU A 133 19.65 5.22 0.61
CA LEU A 133 20.01 3.95 -0.03
C LEU A 133 20.72 3.05 0.99
N GLY A 134 20.17 1.86 1.20
CA GLY A 134 20.73 0.83 2.07
C GLY A 134 21.70 -0.09 1.35
N GLU A 135 21.66 -1.37 1.69
CA GLU A 135 22.45 -2.41 1.04
C GLU A 135 21.97 -2.63 -0.41
N VAL A 136 22.93 -2.70 -1.34
CA VAL A 136 22.67 -3.04 -2.73
C VAL A 136 23.30 -4.40 -3.01
N SER A 137 22.46 -5.38 -3.30
CA SER A 137 22.88 -6.72 -3.71
C SER A 137 22.58 -6.95 -5.19
N GLU A 138 23.34 -7.83 -5.83
CA GLU A 138 23.14 -8.18 -7.24
C GLU A 138 22.51 -9.56 -7.36
N ALA A 139 21.56 -9.72 -8.28
CA ALA A 139 21.02 -11.01 -8.69
C ALA A 139 20.84 -11.04 -10.22
N TYR A 140 20.99 -12.22 -10.82
CA TYR A 140 20.78 -12.36 -12.27
C TYR A 140 19.28 -12.30 -12.61
N SER A 141 18.96 -11.79 -13.80
CA SER A 141 17.58 -11.76 -14.30
C SER A 141 17.54 -11.99 -15.80
N LEU A 142 16.57 -12.79 -16.26
CA LEU A 142 16.28 -12.97 -17.68
C LEU A 142 15.40 -11.84 -18.24
N LYS A 143 14.75 -11.06 -17.37
CA LYS A 143 13.77 -10.04 -17.75
C LYS A 143 14.35 -8.63 -17.76
N PHE A 144 15.24 -8.32 -16.83
CA PHE A 144 15.75 -6.97 -16.63
C PHE A 144 17.22 -6.85 -17.03
N GLU A 145 17.55 -5.77 -17.75
CA GLU A 145 18.93 -5.43 -18.11
C GLU A 145 19.79 -5.15 -16.87
N LYS A 146 21.12 -5.28 -17.04
CA LYS A 146 22.09 -5.04 -15.97
C LYS A 146 21.93 -3.62 -15.40
N GLY A 147 21.89 -3.50 -14.07
CA GLY A 147 21.77 -2.24 -13.35
C GLY A 147 20.33 -1.76 -13.09
N MET A 148 19.33 -2.56 -13.46
CA MET A 148 17.92 -2.30 -13.15
C MET A 148 17.54 -2.89 -11.78
N VAL A 149 16.70 -2.20 -11.02
CA VAL A 149 16.22 -2.70 -9.72
C VAL A 149 15.22 -3.84 -9.93
N LEU A 150 15.54 -5.02 -9.39
CA LEU A 150 14.70 -6.22 -9.39
C LEU A 150 13.70 -6.20 -8.24
N SER A 151 14.16 -5.79 -7.06
CA SER A 151 13.33 -5.67 -5.87
C SER A 151 13.89 -4.65 -4.90
N GLN A 152 13.03 -4.23 -3.98
CA GLN A 152 13.38 -3.34 -2.88
C GLN A 152 12.84 -3.91 -1.57
N ASP A 153 13.50 -3.56 -0.48
CA ASP A 153 13.04 -3.82 0.88
C ASP A 153 13.35 -2.60 1.76
N PRO A 154 12.37 -2.01 2.45
CA PRO A 154 10.92 -2.29 2.44
C PRO A 154 10.22 -2.15 1.08
N LYS A 155 9.10 -2.88 0.92
CA LYS A 155 8.26 -2.85 -0.30
C LYS A 155 7.70 -1.45 -0.56
N ALA A 156 7.39 -1.17 -1.82
CA ALA A 156 6.70 0.07 -2.22
C ALA A 156 5.42 0.30 -1.41
N GLU A 157 5.11 1.57 -1.15
CA GLU A 157 3.99 2.05 -0.34
C GLU A 157 4.04 1.63 1.15
N THR A 158 5.14 1.04 1.61
CA THR A 158 5.34 0.78 3.03
C THR A 158 5.64 2.09 3.77
N SER A 159 4.94 2.34 4.88
CA SER A 159 5.23 3.47 5.77
C SER A 159 6.52 3.19 6.53
N VAL A 160 7.53 4.03 6.31
CA VAL A 160 8.86 3.94 6.93
C VAL A 160 9.19 5.26 7.60
N GLU A 161 10.11 5.26 8.56
CA GLU A 161 10.61 6.50 9.14
C GLU A 161 11.40 7.32 8.12
N ARG A 162 11.41 8.64 8.28
CA ARG A 162 12.33 9.50 7.52
C ARG A 162 13.77 9.03 7.74
N ASP A 163 14.57 9.12 6.70
CA ASP A 163 15.96 8.69 6.66
C ASP A 163 16.14 7.17 6.82
N ALA A 164 15.05 6.38 6.76
CA ALA A 164 15.14 4.93 6.73
C ALA A 164 15.91 4.45 5.50
N MET A 165 16.64 3.35 5.68
CA MET A 165 17.40 2.70 4.63
C MET A 165 16.49 1.78 3.82
N ILE A 166 16.56 1.91 2.49
CA ILE A 166 15.89 1.02 1.53
C ILE A 166 16.95 0.18 0.84
N ASN A 167 16.93 -1.13 1.07
CA ASN A 167 17.80 -2.10 0.43
C ASN A 167 17.28 -2.40 -0.98
N LEU A 168 18.19 -2.58 -1.93
CA LEU A 168 17.86 -2.89 -3.32
C LEU A 168 18.53 -4.19 -3.76
N VAL A 169 17.81 -4.98 -4.55
CA VAL A 169 18.40 -6.03 -5.37
C VAL A 169 18.42 -5.52 -6.80
N VAL A 170 19.59 -5.45 -7.41
CA VAL A 170 19.76 -4.99 -8.80
C VAL A 170 20.13 -6.15 -9.73
N SER A 171 19.76 -6.01 -10.99
CA SER A 171 20.04 -7.01 -12.02
C SER A 171 21.53 -7.02 -12.35
N GLY A 172 22.17 -8.17 -12.19
CA GLY A 172 23.50 -8.46 -12.74
C GLY A 172 23.49 -8.69 -14.25
N GLY A 173 22.30 -8.74 -14.87
CA GLY A 173 22.07 -9.13 -16.26
C GLY A 173 21.77 -10.62 -16.41
N ALA A 174 21.92 -11.13 -17.63
CA ALA A 174 21.72 -12.55 -17.92
C ALA A 174 22.73 -13.42 -17.16
N PRO A 175 22.30 -14.58 -16.63
CA PRO A 175 23.18 -15.49 -15.93
C PRO A 175 24.28 -16.05 -16.85
N PRO A 176 25.45 -16.44 -16.31
CA PRO A 176 26.43 -17.21 -17.06
C PRO A 176 25.89 -18.60 -17.44
N ALA A 177 26.47 -19.23 -18.46
CA ALA A 177 25.91 -20.41 -19.14
C ALA A 177 25.74 -21.66 -18.24
N ASP A 178 26.40 -21.68 -17.09
CA ASP A 178 26.35 -22.73 -16.06
C ASP A 178 25.23 -22.52 -15.02
N VAL A 179 24.62 -21.34 -14.98
CA VAL A 179 23.55 -20.98 -14.04
C VAL A 179 22.21 -21.01 -14.75
N ALA A 180 21.42 -22.05 -14.50
CA ALA A 180 20.04 -22.11 -14.96
C ALA A 180 19.15 -21.28 -14.01
N LEU A 181 18.38 -20.35 -14.56
CA LEU A 181 17.34 -19.62 -13.81
C LEU A 181 15.96 -20.14 -14.18
N MET A 182 15.03 -20.03 -13.23
CA MET A 182 13.62 -20.33 -13.44
C MET A 182 12.96 -19.23 -14.31
N PRO A 183 12.45 -19.55 -15.52
CA PRO A 183 11.73 -18.58 -16.34
C PRO A 183 10.40 -18.16 -15.72
N ASP A 184 9.84 -17.04 -16.20
CA ASP A 184 8.46 -16.65 -15.89
C ASP A 184 7.48 -17.38 -16.81
N PHE A 185 6.82 -18.39 -16.26
CA PHE A 185 5.79 -19.18 -16.92
C PHE A 185 4.37 -18.70 -16.60
N GLN A 186 4.18 -17.63 -15.81
CA GLN A 186 2.83 -17.16 -15.54
C GLN A 186 2.10 -16.80 -16.84
N ARG A 187 0.89 -17.35 -17.00
CA ARG A 187 0.05 -17.21 -18.21
C ARG A 187 0.62 -17.87 -19.48
N LYS A 188 1.65 -18.69 -19.37
CA LYS A 188 2.16 -19.55 -20.45
C LYS A 188 1.41 -20.88 -20.52
N THR A 189 1.62 -21.64 -21.59
CA THR A 189 1.02 -22.96 -21.79
C THR A 189 1.83 -24.06 -21.11
N LEU A 190 1.17 -25.13 -20.68
CA LEU A 190 1.85 -26.31 -20.14
C LEU A 190 2.88 -26.90 -21.12
N ASP A 191 2.59 -26.88 -22.42
CA ASP A 191 3.47 -27.41 -23.46
C ASP A 191 4.81 -26.64 -23.54
N GLU A 192 4.77 -25.30 -23.38
CA GLU A 192 5.97 -24.46 -23.30
C GLU A 192 6.82 -24.83 -22.07
N VAL A 193 6.19 -25.02 -20.92
CA VAL A 193 6.88 -25.41 -19.67
C VAL A 193 7.51 -26.79 -19.81
N GLN A 194 6.80 -27.75 -20.38
CA GLN A 194 7.29 -29.12 -20.57
C GLN A 194 8.49 -29.15 -21.53
N SER A 195 8.42 -28.40 -22.62
CA SER A 195 9.51 -28.30 -23.59
C SER A 195 10.76 -27.69 -22.96
N TRP A 196 10.60 -26.62 -22.18
CA TRP A 196 11.72 -26.03 -21.44
C TRP A 196 12.28 -26.98 -20.38
N ALA A 197 11.43 -27.65 -19.59
CA ALA A 197 11.87 -28.56 -18.53
C ALA A 197 12.67 -29.75 -19.09
N ALA A 198 12.23 -30.29 -20.23
CA ALA A 198 12.95 -31.34 -20.95
C ALA A 198 14.32 -30.87 -21.47
N GLY A 199 14.39 -29.65 -22.02
CA GLY A 199 15.65 -29.06 -22.49
C GLY A 199 16.62 -28.68 -21.37
N ALA A 200 16.11 -28.22 -20.23
CA ALA A 200 16.88 -27.81 -19.07
C ALA A 200 17.24 -28.97 -18.12
N GLY A 201 16.68 -30.17 -18.34
CA GLY A 201 16.89 -31.32 -17.46
C GLY A 201 16.25 -31.19 -16.07
N VAL A 202 15.24 -30.33 -15.92
CA VAL A 202 14.59 -30.01 -14.64
C VAL A 202 13.39 -30.94 -14.41
N LYS A 203 13.26 -31.47 -13.19
CA LYS A 203 12.11 -32.31 -12.81
C LYS A 203 10.86 -31.43 -12.65
N LEU A 204 9.87 -31.61 -13.53
CA LEU A 204 8.62 -30.86 -13.51
C LEU A 204 7.50 -31.64 -12.80
N GLU A 205 6.90 -31.04 -11.78
CA GLU A 205 5.66 -31.48 -11.14
C GLU A 205 4.51 -30.57 -11.58
N VAL A 206 3.42 -31.15 -12.09
CA VAL A 206 2.26 -30.40 -12.58
C VAL A 206 1.07 -30.63 -11.66
N LYS A 207 0.55 -29.56 -11.08
CA LYS A 207 -0.69 -29.54 -10.30
C LYS A 207 -1.80 -28.93 -11.15
N SER A 208 -3.01 -29.44 -11.02
CA SER A 208 -4.16 -29.02 -11.83
C SER A 208 -5.23 -28.42 -10.92
N ASP A 209 -5.65 -27.19 -11.21
CA ASP A 209 -6.73 -26.50 -10.51
C ASP A 209 -8.02 -26.48 -11.37
N PRO A 210 -9.00 -27.34 -11.08
CA PRO A 210 -10.23 -27.44 -11.86
C PRO A 210 -11.16 -26.23 -11.69
N SER A 211 -10.93 -25.39 -10.68
CA SER A 211 -11.77 -24.20 -10.38
C SER A 211 -11.34 -22.94 -11.15
N SER A 212 -10.22 -23.02 -11.86
CA SER A 212 -9.64 -21.90 -12.60
C SER A 212 -10.51 -21.42 -13.76
N LEU A 213 -10.58 -20.09 -13.91
CA LEU A 213 -11.25 -19.42 -15.03
C LEU A 213 -10.36 -19.26 -16.28
N PHE A 214 -9.06 -19.54 -16.15
CA PHE A 214 -8.12 -19.48 -17.26
C PHE A 214 -8.34 -20.64 -18.26
N PRO A 215 -7.97 -20.49 -19.54
CA PRO A 215 -7.98 -21.60 -20.49
C PRO A 215 -7.23 -22.81 -19.93
N ASN A 216 -7.73 -24.02 -20.20
CA ASN A 216 -7.12 -25.24 -19.69
C ASN A 216 -5.64 -25.32 -20.13
N GLY A 217 -4.76 -25.80 -19.24
CA GLY A 217 -3.33 -25.87 -19.49
C GLY A 217 -2.59 -24.53 -19.35
N THR A 218 -3.27 -23.44 -18.98
CA THR A 218 -2.60 -22.17 -18.64
C THR A 218 -1.97 -22.25 -17.26
N VAL A 219 -0.70 -21.91 -17.16
CA VAL A 219 0.05 -21.84 -15.90
C VAL A 219 -0.41 -20.62 -15.09
N MET A 220 -0.85 -20.88 -13.87
CA MET A 220 -1.32 -19.86 -12.92
C MET A 220 -0.22 -19.49 -11.94
N THR A 221 0.45 -20.51 -11.39
CA THR A 221 1.49 -20.34 -10.39
C THR A 221 2.66 -21.26 -10.70
N GLN A 222 3.83 -20.85 -10.26
CA GLN A 222 5.06 -21.62 -10.39
C GLN A 222 5.85 -21.57 -9.09
N PHE A 223 6.68 -22.57 -8.89
CA PHE A 223 7.69 -22.65 -7.85
C PHE A 223 8.91 -23.38 -8.41
N PRO A 224 10.16 -22.91 -8.20
CA PRO A 224 10.53 -21.64 -7.57
C PRO A 224 9.99 -20.39 -8.30
N SER A 225 10.12 -19.22 -7.66
CA SER A 225 9.75 -17.95 -8.28
C SER A 225 10.58 -17.69 -9.55
N PRO A 226 10.12 -16.83 -10.47
CA PRO A 226 10.93 -16.39 -11.60
C PRO A 226 12.30 -15.86 -11.16
N ASP A 227 13.31 -16.04 -12.00
CA ASP A 227 14.73 -15.70 -11.77
C ASP A 227 15.39 -16.41 -10.57
N ALA A 228 14.72 -17.38 -9.95
CA ALA A 228 15.35 -18.23 -8.95
C ALA A 228 16.41 -19.15 -9.59
N VAL A 229 17.56 -19.29 -8.92
CA VAL A 229 18.63 -20.19 -9.34
C VAL A 229 18.20 -21.64 -9.19
N LEU A 230 18.34 -22.41 -10.26
CA LEU A 230 18.07 -23.85 -10.30
C LEU A 230 19.40 -24.59 -10.15
N SER A 231 19.57 -25.25 -9.01
CA SER A 231 20.67 -26.21 -8.79
C SER A 231 20.33 -27.57 -9.42
N GLY A 232 21.33 -28.41 -9.69
CA GLY A 232 21.18 -29.59 -10.57
C GLY A 232 20.00 -30.54 -10.28
N ASP A 233 19.57 -30.72 -9.03
CA ASP A 233 18.41 -31.55 -8.65
C ASP A 233 17.10 -30.79 -8.46
N ALA A 234 17.07 -29.51 -8.87
CA ALA A 234 15.95 -28.62 -8.70
C ALA A 234 14.67 -29.20 -9.32
N ARG A 235 13.57 -28.99 -8.59
CA ARG A 235 12.23 -29.39 -8.99
C ARG A 235 11.42 -28.13 -9.27
N ALA A 236 10.86 -28.04 -10.46
CA ALA A 236 9.90 -27.01 -10.81
C ALA A 236 8.49 -27.57 -10.57
N VAL A 237 7.66 -26.83 -9.83
CA VAL A 237 6.25 -27.14 -9.63
C VAL A 237 5.44 -26.07 -10.33
N VAL A 238 4.51 -26.45 -11.21
CA VAL A 238 3.57 -25.52 -11.85
C VAL A 238 2.13 -25.92 -11.55
N SER A 239 1.29 -24.94 -11.23
CA SER A 239 -0.15 -25.13 -11.16
C SER A 239 -0.79 -24.62 -12.44
N VAL A 240 -1.54 -25.49 -13.12
CA VAL A 240 -2.22 -25.18 -14.37
C VAL A 240 -3.73 -25.22 -14.21
N SER A 241 -4.45 -24.46 -15.04
CA SER A 241 -5.91 -24.55 -15.12
C SER A 241 -6.34 -25.94 -15.59
N GLY A 242 -7.12 -26.61 -14.74
CA GLY A 242 -7.66 -27.94 -14.93
C GLY A 242 -9.10 -27.96 -15.40
N ARG A 243 -9.66 -26.83 -15.85
CA ARG A 243 -11.06 -26.73 -16.28
C ARG A 243 -11.40 -27.91 -17.20
N LYS A 244 -12.37 -28.75 -16.81
CA LYS A 244 -12.97 -29.80 -17.67
C LYS A 244 -13.82 -29.12 -18.75
N GLY A 245 -13.14 -28.48 -19.67
CA GLY A 245 -13.69 -27.70 -20.75
C GLY A 245 -12.51 -27.35 -21.64
N SER A 246 -12.21 -28.29 -22.54
CA SER A 246 -11.20 -28.22 -23.59
C SER A 246 -9.87 -27.61 -23.14
N ALA A 247 -8.87 -28.46 -22.91
CA ALA A 247 -7.51 -28.06 -23.27
C ALA A 247 -7.57 -27.32 -24.62
N PRO A 248 -6.69 -26.34 -24.90
CA PRO A 248 -6.16 -26.24 -26.24
C PRO A 248 -5.33 -27.50 -26.47
N SER A 249 -6.01 -28.66 -26.47
CA SER A 249 -5.55 -29.85 -27.14
C SER A 249 -5.28 -29.36 -28.55
N ALA A 250 -4.12 -29.73 -29.09
CA ALA A 250 -3.78 -29.61 -30.49
C ALA A 250 -4.93 -30.18 -31.34
N THR A 251 -5.98 -29.38 -31.53
CA THR A 251 -7.12 -29.68 -32.35
C THR A 251 -6.60 -29.33 -33.72
N ALA A 252 -6.32 -30.35 -34.53
CA ALA A 252 -5.79 -30.21 -35.88
C ALA A 252 -6.38 -28.96 -36.54
N SER A 253 -5.57 -27.92 -36.70
CA SER A 253 -6.02 -26.66 -37.27
C SER A 253 -6.37 -26.94 -38.71
N LYS A 254 -7.67 -27.06 -39.02
CA LYS A 254 -8.11 -27.06 -40.41
C LYS A 254 -7.93 -25.64 -40.93
N ILE A 255 -7.21 -25.49 -42.03
CA ILE A 255 -7.08 -24.19 -42.70
C ILE A 255 -8.38 -23.93 -43.44
N PHE A 256 -9.13 -22.92 -43.01
CA PHE A 256 -10.27 -22.43 -43.75
C PHE A 256 -9.79 -21.45 -44.82
N ARG A 257 -10.15 -21.72 -46.07
CA ARG A 257 -9.80 -20.90 -47.22
C ARG A 257 -11.04 -20.19 -47.74
N TYR A 258 -10.96 -18.88 -47.85
CA TYR A 258 -11.98 -18.05 -48.47
C TYR A 258 -11.35 -17.17 -49.55
N GLU A 259 -11.99 -17.10 -50.71
CA GLU A 259 -11.57 -16.24 -51.81
C GLU A 259 -12.60 -15.12 -51.96
N LEU A 260 -12.13 -13.88 -51.86
CA LEU A 260 -13.00 -12.72 -51.99
C LEU A 260 -13.45 -12.59 -53.44
N SER A 261 -14.76 -12.49 -53.67
CA SER A 261 -15.35 -12.32 -55.00
C SER A 261 -14.80 -11.08 -55.73
N GLN A 262 -14.75 -11.14 -57.06
CA GLN A 262 -14.27 -10.02 -57.87
C GLN A 262 -15.24 -8.82 -57.78
N GLY A 263 -14.69 -7.63 -57.62
CA GLY A 263 -15.41 -6.39 -57.37
C GLY A 263 -14.55 -5.16 -57.70
N GLY A 264 -15.14 -3.97 -57.67
CA GLY A 264 -14.49 -2.72 -58.08
C GLY A 264 -13.68 -2.01 -56.98
N SER A 265 -13.83 -2.41 -55.71
CA SER A 265 -13.18 -1.75 -54.57
C SER A 265 -12.85 -2.73 -53.45
N ASP A 266 -11.94 -2.33 -52.56
CA ASP A 266 -11.59 -3.08 -51.36
C ASP A 266 -12.82 -3.30 -50.49
N SER A 267 -12.94 -4.50 -49.92
CA SER A 267 -14.05 -4.87 -49.04
C SER A 267 -13.54 -5.22 -47.65
N GLN A 268 -14.27 -4.79 -46.62
CA GLN A 268 -14.03 -5.18 -45.24
C GLN A 268 -14.53 -6.61 -45.06
N VAL A 269 -13.61 -7.56 -44.90
CA VAL A 269 -13.94 -8.97 -44.67
C VAL A 269 -13.88 -9.26 -43.19
N ARG A 270 -14.96 -9.78 -42.63
CA ARG A 270 -15.04 -10.24 -41.24
C ARG A 270 -15.50 -11.69 -41.20
N ILE A 271 -14.68 -12.57 -40.65
CA ILE A 271 -14.93 -14.01 -40.56
C ILE A 271 -15.12 -14.36 -39.09
N LEU A 272 -16.28 -14.92 -38.77
CA LEU A 272 -16.64 -15.40 -37.44
C LEU A 272 -16.78 -16.92 -37.47
N ILE A 273 -16.44 -17.59 -36.37
CA ILE A 273 -16.85 -18.97 -36.12
C ILE A 273 -17.90 -18.97 -35.02
N SER A 274 -18.98 -19.74 -35.21
CA SER A 274 -20.02 -20.01 -34.24
C SER A 274 -19.98 -21.49 -33.87
N ASP A 275 -19.75 -21.78 -32.59
CA ASP A 275 -19.83 -23.14 -32.05
C ASP A 275 -20.62 -23.16 -30.73
N LYS A 276 -20.61 -24.30 -30.03
CA LYS A 276 -21.31 -24.45 -28.73
C LYS A 276 -20.76 -23.55 -27.62
N TYR A 277 -19.62 -22.89 -27.82
CA TYR A 277 -18.99 -21.96 -26.90
C TYR A 277 -19.26 -20.49 -27.26
N GLY A 278 -19.97 -20.23 -28.36
CA GLY A 278 -20.36 -18.90 -28.81
C GLY A 278 -19.72 -18.50 -30.14
N GLU A 279 -19.76 -17.20 -30.44
CA GLU A 279 -19.15 -16.65 -31.66
C GLU A 279 -17.76 -16.05 -31.36
N ARG A 280 -16.77 -16.39 -32.18
CA ARG A 280 -15.40 -15.86 -32.10
C ARG A 280 -14.97 -15.29 -33.45
N GLU A 281 -14.34 -14.12 -33.42
CA GLU A 281 -13.77 -13.51 -34.61
C GLU A 281 -12.45 -14.19 -34.99
N LEU A 282 -12.38 -14.70 -36.21
CA LEU A 282 -11.21 -15.35 -36.77
C LEU A 282 -10.37 -14.40 -37.63
N PHE A 283 -11.04 -13.47 -38.32
CA PHE A 283 -10.39 -12.50 -39.19
C PHE A 283 -11.25 -11.25 -39.34
N ASN A 284 -10.61 -10.09 -39.40
CA ASN A 284 -11.28 -8.82 -39.68
C ASN A 284 -10.30 -7.84 -40.33
N GLY A 285 -10.59 -7.41 -41.55
CA GLY A 285 -9.78 -6.41 -42.24
C GLY A 285 -10.13 -6.18 -43.70
N LEU A 286 -9.60 -5.10 -44.27
CA LEU A 286 -9.75 -4.74 -45.67
C LEU A 286 -8.97 -5.71 -46.57
N ARG A 287 -9.62 -6.14 -47.65
CA ARG A 287 -9.04 -7.04 -48.64
C ARG A 287 -9.40 -6.61 -50.05
N LYS A 288 -8.41 -6.76 -50.94
CA LYS A 288 -8.57 -6.51 -52.37
C LYS A 288 -9.41 -7.63 -53.01
N PRO A 289 -10.27 -7.33 -53.99
CA PRO A 289 -11.01 -8.34 -54.74
C PRO A 289 -10.08 -9.44 -55.30
N GLY A 290 -10.51 -10.70 -55.24
CA GLY A 290 -9.72 -11.86 -55.69
C GLY A 290 -8.61 -12.31 -54.72
N SER A 291 -8.47 -11.68 -53.56
CA SER A 291 -7.50 -12.14 -52.55
C SER A 291 -7.97 -13.41 -51.83
N LYS A 292 -7.01 -14.29 -51.55
CA LYS A 292 -7.21 -15.53 -50.79
C LYS A 292 -6.90 -15.27 -49.32
N ILE A 293 -7.82 -15.67 -48.47
CA ILE A 293 -7.74 -15.54 -47.02
C ILE A 293 -7.67 -16.96 -46.46
N GLU A 294 -6.54 -17.28 -45.83
CA GLU A 294 -6.33 -18.55 -45.15
C GLU A 294 -6.31 -18.28 -43.65
N VAL A 295 -7.27 -18.88 -42.94
CA VAL A 295 -7.39 -18.70 -41.49
C VAL A 295 -7.33 -20.07 -40.81
N PRO A 296 -6.41 -20.27 -39.85
CA PRO A 296 -6.40 -21.50 -39.07
C PRO A 296 -7.64 -21.53 -38.18
N VAL A 297 -8.46 -22.58 -38.32
CA VAL A 297 -9.68 -22.73 -37.54
C VAL A 297 -9.56 -23.89 -36.57
N GLN A 298 -9.84 -23.60 -35.31
CA GLN A 298 -9.98 -24.58 -34.24
C GLN A 298 -11.45 -24.64 -33.85
N SER A 299 -12.12 -25.75 -34.11
CA SER A 299 -13.54 -25.94 -33.85
C SER A 299 -13.83 -27.22 -33.06
N ALA A 300 -14.85 -27.16 -32.20
CA ALA A 300 -15.52 -28.35 -31.69
C ALA A 300 -16.60 -28.80 -32.70
N GLY A 301 -16.92 -30.09 -32.74
CA GLY A 301 -17.88 -30.65 -33.71
C GLY A 301 -19.20 -29.87 -33.77
N GLY A 302 -19.67 -29.58 -34.99
CA GLY A 302 -20.89 -28.80 -35.25
C GLY A 302 -20.69 -27.27 -35.37
N ALA A 303 -19.47 -26.81 -35.65
CA ALA A 303 -19.19 -25.38 -35.81
C ALA A 303 -19.51 -24.85 -37.21
N ARG A 304 -19.90 -23.58 -37.28
CA ARG A 304 -20.22 -22.84 -38.50
C ARG A 304 -19.31 -21.63 -38.67
N VAL A 305 -18.84 -21.37 -39.88
CA VAL A 305 -18.11 -20.14 -40.23
C VAL A 305 -19.07 -19.20 -40.93
N LYS A 306 -19.15 -17.96 -40.44
CA LYS A 306 -19.94 -16.87 -41.01
C LYS A 306 -19.00 -15.81 -41.58
N ILE A 307 -19.21 -15.44 -42.83
CA ILE A 307 -18.38 -14.46 -43.54
C ILE A 307 -19.23 -13.23 -43.83
N TYR A 308 -18.75 -12.08 -43.39
CA TYR A 308 -19.38 -10.79 -43.60
C TYR A 308 -18.50 -9.94 -44.52
N LEU A 309 -19.12 -9.29 -45.50
CA LEU A 309 -18.51 -8.27 -46.35
C LEU A 309 -19.18 -6.93 -46.06
N ASN A 310 -18.39 -5.94 -45.65
CA ASN A 310 -18.89 -4.60 -45.30
C ASN A 310 -20.06 -4.63 -44.29
N GLY A 311 -20.03 -5.61 -43.38
CA GLY A 311 -21.06 -5.81 -42.34
C GLY A 311 -22.27 -6.66 -42.77
N ILE A 312 -22.33 -7.12 -44.02
CA ILE A 312 -23.42 -7.97 -44.54
C ILE A 312 -22.96 -9.43 -44.56
N LEU A 313 -23.74 -10.35 -43.98
CA LEU A 313 -23.46 -11.79 -44.04
C LEU A 313 -23.61 -12.26 -45.49
N VAL A 314 -22.54 -12.77 -46.08
CA VAL A 314 -22.52 -13.25 -47.47
C VAL A 314 -22.43 -14.76 -47.59
N GLU A 315 -21.84 -15.43 -46.60
CA GLU A 315 -21.66 -16.88 -46.65
C GLU A 315 -21.67 -17.46 -45.22
N GLU A 316 -22.32 -18.62 -45.06
CA GLU A 316 -22.28 -19.43 -43.85
C GLU A 316 -21.97 -20.88 -44.24
N ARG A 317 -20.95 -21.49 -43.62
CA ARG A 317 -20.45 -22.84 -43.97
C ARG A 317 -20.18 -23.68 -42.72
N ASP A 318 -20.64 -24.93 -42.72
CA ASP A 318 -20.29 -25.92 -41.69
C ASP A 318 -18.82 -26.40 -41.82
N LEU A 319 -18.18 -26.75 -40.69
CA LEU A 319 -16.77 -27.20 -40.60
C LEU A 319 -16.58 -28.70 -40.28
#